data_AF-A0A7C3L1C2-F1
#
_entry.id   AF-A0A7C3L1C2-F1
#
_cell.length_a   1.000
_cell.length_b   1.000
_cell.length_c   1.000
_cell.angle_alpha   90.00
_cell.angle_beta   90.00
_cell.angle_gamma   90.00
#
_symmetry.space_group_name_H-M   'P 1'
#
loop_
_entity.id
_entity.type
_entity.pdbx_description
1 polymer ?
#
loop_
_entity_poly.entity_id
_entity_poly.type
_entity_poly.pdbx_seq_one_letter_code
_entity_poly.pdbx_strand_id
1 'polypeptide(L)'
;MEAKRVAIKHIIKDTRSLPTLPGIIKKLGSLVDNDKATIEEMAKVVSSDQTLSARVLKLVNSPFYGFPGRVSTVSHALVLLGVNVVKGLALSSSIFEIMEKNVVGLWEHSLGSGMAAQIIAKRLSLPET
;
A
#
# COMPACT_ATOMS: atom_id res chain seq x y z
N MET A 1 -20.45 -23.60 -6.89
CA MET A 1 -20.27 -23.00 -5.55
C MET A 1 -18.80 -22.99 -5.13
N GLU A 2 -18.06 -24.10 -5.28
CA GLU A 2 -16.64 -24.20 -4.90
C GLU A 2 -15.71 -23.29 -5.72
N ALA A 3 -15.91 -23.20 -7.04
CA ALA A 3 -15.11 -22.34 -7.91
C ALA A 3 -15.20 -20.84 -7.56
N LYS A 4 -16.38 -20.35 -7.13
CA LYS A 4 -16.54 -18.96 -6.65
C LYS A 4 -15.78 -18.72 -5.34
N ARG A 5 -15.76 -19.69 -4.42
CA ARG A 5 -15.00 -19.60 -3.17
C ARG A 5 -13.50 -19.60 -3.41
N VAL A 6 -13.01 -20.40 -4.36
CA VAL A 6 -11.60 -20.43 -4.74
C VAL A 6 -11.20 -19.11 -5.42
N ALA A 7 -12.02 -18.58 -6.33
CA ALA A 7 -11.79 -17.29 -6.96
C ALA A 7 -11.76 -16.13 -5.95
N ILE A 8 -12.71 -16.08 -5.01
CA ILE A 8 -12.71 -15.09 -3.92
C ILE A 8 -11.47 -15.24 -3.03
N LYS A 9 -11.08 -16.47 -2.66
CA LYS A 9 -9.84 -16.71 -1.92
C LYS A 9 -8.59 -16.28 -2.68
N HIS A 10 -8.60 -16.37 -4.01
CA HIS A 10 -7.50 -15.92 -4.86
C HIS A 10 -7.45 -14.41 -4.93
N ILE A 11 -8.59 -13.74 -5.15
CA ILE A 11 -8.72 -12.27 -5.15
C ILE A 11 -8.29 -11.69 -3.79
N ILE A 12 -8.69 -12.34 -2.68
CA ILE A 12 -8.26 -11.96 -1.31
C ILE A 12 -6.76 -12.22 -1.09
N LYS A 13 -6.16 -13.23 -1.76
CA LYS A 13 -4.72 -13.48 -1.70
C LYS A 13 -3.91 -12.49 -2.57
N ASP A 14 -4.50 -11.98 -3.65
CA ASP A 14 -3.88 -11.03 -4.59
C ASP A 14 -4.02 -9.56 -4.17
N THR A 15 -4.44 -9.30 -2.93
CA THR A 15 -4.55 -7.97 -2.32
C THR A 15 -3.19 -7.28 -2.05
N ARG A 16 -2.20 -7.45 -2.93
CA ARG A 16 -0.86 -6.88 -2.76
C ARG A 16 -0.85 -5.35 -2.78
N SER A 17 -1.89 -4.69 -3.30
CA SER A 17 -1.98 -3.23 -3.35
C SER A 17 -3.41 -2.71 -3.37
N LEU A 18 -4.27 -3.09 -2.40
CA LEU A 18 -5.44 -2.24 -2.18
C LEU A 18 -4.94 -0.85 -1.76
N PRO A 19 -5.37 0.23 -2.44
CA PRO A 19 -4.95 1.58 -2.08
C PRO A 19 -5.51 1.95 -0.70
N THR A 20 -4.72 2.67 0.08
CA THR A 20 -5.17 3.32 1.31
C THR A 20 -5.91 4.60 0.97
N LEU A 21 -7.00 4.92 1.67
CA LEU A 21 -7.79 6.12 1.39
C LEU A 21 -6.94 7.39 1.60
N PRO A 22 -6.79 8.29 0.60
CA PRO A 22 -5.93 9.47 0.69
C PRO A 22 -6.26 10.39 1.87
N GLY A 23 -7.52 10.45 2.30
CA GLY A 23 -7.97 11.26 3.42
C GLY A 23 -7.45 10.80 4.79
N ILE A 24 -7.01 9.54 4.90
CA ILE A 24 -6.65 8.94 6.18
C ILE A 24 -5.28 9.41 6.67
N ILE A 25 -4.31 9.63 5.77
CA ILE A 25 -3.01 10.19 6.14
C ILE A 25 -3.18 11.59 6.72
N LYS A 26 -3.99 12.44 6.08
CA LYS A 26 -4.23 13.81 6.54
C LYS A 26 -4.89 13.82 7.92
N LYS A 27 -5.91 12.97 8.11
CA LYS A 27 -6.66 12.88 9.36
C LYS A 27 -5.82 12.28 10.48
N LEU A 28 -5.05 11.22 10.19
CA LEU A 28 -4.12 10.62 11.14
C LEU A 28 -3.05 11.63 11.53
N GLY A 29 -2.44 12.32 10.55
CA GLY A 29 -1.46 13.39 10.78
C GLY A 29 -1.98 14.47 11.74
N SER A 30 -3.18 15.00 11.50
CA SER A 30 -3.78 16.00 12.39
C SER A 30 -4.05 15.50 13.82
N LEU A 31 -4.25 14.19 14.01
CA LEU A 31 -4.42 13.60 15.34
C LEU A 31 -3.07 13.38 16.02
N VAL A 32 -2.04 12.97 15.29
CA VAL A 32 -0.68 12.81 15.85
C VAL A 32 -0.14 14.14 16.36
N ASP A 33 -0.41 15.22 15.63
CA ASP A 33 0.09 16.56 15.96
C ASP A 33 -0.78 17.27 17.03
N ASN A 34 -1.80 16.61 17.57
CA ASN A 34 -2.69 17.13 18.60
C ASN A 34 -2.43 16.44 19.95
N ASP A 35 -1.89 17.19 20.92
CA ASP A 35 -1.56 16.69 22.27
C ASP A 35 -2.76 16.17 23.07
N LYS A 36 -4.01 16.45 22.63
CA LYS A 36 -5.24 15.97 23.27
C LYS A 36 -5.82 14.72 22.61
N ALA A 37 -5.26 14.27 21.48
CA ALA A 37 -5.79 13.15 20.75
C ALA A 37 -5.51 11.82 21.48
N THR A 38 -6.51 10.96 21.51
CA THR A 38 -6.44 9.65 22.15
C THR A 38 -6.04 8.55 21.17
N ILE A 39 -5.49 7.45 21.71
CA ILE A 39 -5.18 6.25 20.90
C ILE A 39 -6.47 5.68 20.28
N GLU A 40 -7.59 5.69 21.00
CA GLU A 40 -8.89 5.26 20.47
C GLU A 40 -9.34 6.08 19.25
N GLU A 41 -9.15 7.40 19.25
CA GLU A 41 -9.49 8.25 18.11
C GLU A 41 -8.64 7.93 16.89
N MET A 42 -7.34 7.73 17.07
CA MET A 42 -6.42 7.32 16.01
C MET A 42 -6.76 5.92 15.50
N ALA A 43 -7.07 4.99 16.41
CA ALA A 43 -7.47 3.63 16.08
C ALA A 43 -8.77 3.61 15.27
N LYS A 44 -9.74 4.49 15.55
CA LYS A 44 -10.95 4.65 14.72
C LYS A 44 -10.62 5.11 13.30
N VAL A 45 -9.71 6.08 13.16
CA VAL A 45 -9.28 6.55 11.83
C VAL A 45 -8.59 5.44 11.05
N VAL A 46 -7.66 4.72 11.67
CA VAL A 46 -6.96 3.60 11.04
C VAL A 46 -7.93 2.46 10.71
N SER A 47 -8.86 2.13 11.61
CA SER A 47 -9.87 1.08 11.42
C SER A 47 -10.86 1.38 10.30
N SER A 48 -11.03 2.65 9.91
CA SER A 48 -11.85 3.03 8.76
C SER A 48 -11.22 2.64 7.41
N ASP A 49 -9.91 2.36 7.40
CA ASP A 49 -9.20 1.80 6.26
C ASP A 49 -8.93 0.30 6.47
N GLN A 50 -9.55 -0.53 5.65
CA GLN A 50 -9.38 -1.99 5.76
C GLN A 50 -7.97 -2.42 5.37
N THR A 51 -7.36 -1.75 4.39
CA THR A 51 -6.00 -2.04 3.91
C THR A 51 -4.97 -1.69 4.97
N LEU A 52 -5.03 -0.46 5.50
CA LEU A 52 -4.10 -0.01 6.54
C LEU A 52 -4.25 -0.88 7.79
N SER A 53 -5.49 -1.17 8.20
CA SER A 53 -5.77 -2.06 9.33
C SER A 53 -5.15 -3.43 9.16
N ALA A 54 -5.31 -4.05 8.00
CA ALA A 54 -4.71 -5.35 7.70
C ALA A 54 -3.18 -5.29 7.74
N ARG A 55 -2.56 -4.22 7.21
CA ARG A 55 -1.10 -4.03 7.23
C ARG A 55 -0.57 -3.82 8.65
N VAL A 56 -1.24 -3.01 9.46
CA VAL A 56 -0.91 -2.78 10.87
C VAL A 56 -0.98 -4.09 11.66
N LEU A 57 -2.07 -4.84 11.53
CA LEU A 57 -2.24 -6.14 12.19
C LEU A 57 -1.22 -7.17 11.70
N LYS A 58 -0.87 -7.16 10.40
CA LYS A 58 0.17 -8.04 9.86
C LYS A 58 1.56 -7.69 10.41
N LEU A 59 1.86 -6.40 10.55
CA LEU A 59 3.15 -5.94 11.08
C LEU A 59 3.32 -6.32 12.54
N VAL A 60 2.33 -6.02 13.40
CA VAL A 60 2.43 -6.29 14.85
C VAL A 60 2.52 -7.80 15.15
N ASN A 61 1.89 -8.64 14.32
CA ASN A 61 1.97 -10.10 14.43
C ASN A 61 3.15 -10.71 13.64
N SER A 62 4.04 -9.89 13.08
CA SER A 62 5.19 -10.40 12.34
C SER A 62 6.25 -10.95 13.30
N PRO A 63 7.07 -11.92 12.85
CA PRO A 63 8.18 -12.44 13.66
C PRO A 63 9.17 -11.37 14.13
N PHE A 64 9.22 -10.23 13.43
CA PHE A 64 10.07 -9.09 13.78
C PHE A 64 9.75 -8.52 15.17
N TYR A 65 8.46 -8.40 15.52
CA TYR A 65 8.04 -7.89 16.83
C TYR A 65 7.89 -9.00 17.87
N GLY A 66 7.56 -10.23 17.46
CA GLY A 66 7.66 -11.42 18.31
C GLY A 66 6.76 -11.41 19.56
N PHE A 67 5.67 -10.64 19.59
CA PHE A 67 4.79 -10.57 20.76
C PHE A 67 4.12 -11.92 21.07
N PRO A 68 3.98 -12.30 22.36
CA PRO A 68 3.27 -13.50 22.75
C PRO A 68 1.76 -13.33 22.53
N GLY A 69 1.19 -14.16 21.67
CA GLY A 69 -0.24 -14.12 21.35
C GLY A 69 -0.58 -13.26 20.14
N ARG A 70 -1.75 -13.53 19.55
CA ARG A 70 -2.19 -12.87 18.31
C ARG A 70 -2.93 -11.57 18.62
N VAL A 71 -2.40 -10.45 18.13
CA VAL A 71 -3.04 -9.14 18.20
C VAL A 71 -4.17 -9.06 17.17
N SER A 72 -5.39 -8.78 17.62
CA SER A 72 -6.59 -8.78 16.78
C SER A 72 -7.23 -7.40 16.60
N THR A 73 -6.82 -6.38 17.36
CA THR A 73 -7.41 -5.04 17.32
C THR A 73 -6.38 -3.97 16.95
N VAL A 74 -6.84 -2.96 16.23
CA VAL A 74 -6.01 -1.82 15.82
C VAL A 74 -5.58 -0.99 17.02
N SER A 75 -6.46 -0.77 18.01
CA SER A 75 -6.09 -0.06 19.25
C SER A 75 -4.93 -0.74 19.98
N HIS A 76 -4.99 -2.07 20.14
CA HIS A 76 -3.90 -2.81 20.78
C HIS A 76 -2.62 -2.75 19.94
N ALA A 77 -2.73 -2.83 18.60
CA ALA A 77 -1.59 -2.65 17.71
C ALA A 77 -0.97 -1.24 17.81
N LEU A 78 -1.77 -0.17 17.96
CA LEU A 78 -1.25 1.18 18.17
C LEU A 78 -0.50 1.31 19.50
N VAL A 79 -0.99 0.68 20.57
CA VAL A 79 -0.31 0.67 21.87
C VAL A 79 1.06 -0.03 21.76
N LEU A 80 1.13 -1.15 21.04
CA LEU A 80 2.36 -1.94 20.91
C LEU A 80 3.38 -1.35 19.93
N LEU A 81 2.93 -0.86 18.77
CA LEU A 81 3.79 -0.34 17.71
C LEU A 81 4.13 1.14 17.92
N GLY A 82 3.26 1.88 18.60
CA GLY A 82 3.31 3.34 18.64
C GLY A 82 2.74 3.99 17.37
N VAL A 83 2.31 5.24 17.54
CA VAL A 83 1.62 6.02 16.50
C VAL A 83 2.51 6.33 15.30
N ASN A 84 3.80 6.58 15.53
CA ASN A 84 4.74 6.93 14.47
C ASN A 84 4.96 5.79 13.46
N VAL A 85 4.99 4.54 13.94
CA VAL A 85 5.12 3.35 13.07
C VAL A 85 3.89 3.23 12.17
N VAL A 86 2.69 3.43 12.73
CA VAL A 86 1.44 3.38 11.97
C VAL A 86 1.33 4.53 10.97
N LYS A 87 1.80 5.74 11.31
CA LYS A 87 1.91 6.88 10.38
C LYS A 87 2.84 6.57 9.21
N GLY A 88 3.99 5.95 9.48
CA GLY A 88 4.93 5.49 8.45
C GLY A 88 4.32 4.44 7.52
N LEU A 89 3.58 3.47 8.07
CA LEU A 89 2.83 2.48 7.29
C LEU A 89 1.78 3.14 6.38
N ALA A 90 1.03 4.11 6.90
CA ALA A 90 0.03 4.84 6.13
C ALA A 90 0.69 5.60 4.95
N LEU A 91 1.77 6.34 5.21
CA LEU A 91 2.52 7.08 4.20
C LEU A 91 3.08 6.17 3.11
N SER A 92 3.76 5.08 3.51
CA SER A 92 4.31 4.11 2.56
C SER A 92 3.22 3.51 1.67
N SER A 93 2.03 3.25 2.22
CA SER A 93 0.90 2.69 1.48
C SER A 93 0.39 3.63 0.39
N SER A 94 0.31 4.93 0.67
CA SER A 94 -0.06 5.92 -0.36
C SER A 94 1.05 6.17 -1.40
N ILE A 95 2.33 6.02 -1.04
CA ILE A 95 3.41 6.11 -2.03
C ILE A 95 3.28 4.96 -3.06
N PHE A 96 3.02 3.73 -2.60
CA PHE A 96 2.78 2.60 -3.50
C PHE A 96 1.60 2.86 -4.44
N GLU A 97 0.52 3.48 -3.94
CA GLU A 97 -0.64 3.86 -4.76
C GLU A 97 -0.29 4.90 -5.83
N ILE A 98 0.50 5.93 -5.47
CA ILE A 98 0.97 6.94 -6.43
C ILE A 98 1.88 6.31 -7.48
N MET A 99 2.78 5.42 -7.07
CA MET A 99 3.65 4.71 -8.00
C MET A 99 2.84 3.84 -8.96
N GLU A 100 1.89 3.03 -8.46
CA GLU A 100 1.05 2.14 -9.29
C GLU A 100 0.22 2.92 -10.32
N LYS A 101 -0.31 4.10 -9.94
CA LYS A 101 -0.98 5.01 -10.90
C LYS A 101 -0.05 5.58 -11.98
N ASN A 102 1.23 5.84 -11.65
CA ASN A 102 2.22 6.36 -12.60
C ASN A 102 2.83 5.26 -13.50
N VAL A 103 2.57 3.98 -13.25
CA VAL A 103 2.97 2.89 -14.16
C VAL A 103 2.01 2.77 -15.36
N VAL A 104 0.83 3.39 -15.31
CA VAL A 104 -0.11 3.46 -16.44
C VAL A 104 0.47 4.39 -17.51
N GLY A 105 0.79 3.86 -18.70
CA GLY A 105 1.44 4.61 -19.79
C GLY A 105 2.92 4.32 -19.97
N LEU A 106 3.58 3.65 -19.01
CA LEU A 106 5.02 3.34 -19.10
C LEU A 106 5.29 2.34 -20.23
N TRP A 107 4.41 1.36 -20.41
CA TRP A 107 4.53 0.37 -21.47
C TRP A 107 4.36 1.01 -22.85
N GLU A 108 3.36 1.88 -23.02
CA GLU A 108 3.11 2.64 -24.24
C GLU A 108 4.27 3.58 -24.57
N HIS A 109 4.87 4.22 -23.56
CA HIS A 109 6.04 5.07 -23.72
C HIS A 109 7.30 4.29 -24.10
N SER A 110 7.58 3.17 -23.44
CA SER A 110 8.71 2.28 -23.76
C SER A 110 8.56 1.68 -25.16
N LEU A 111 7.35 1.28 -25.55
CA LEU A 111 7.07 0.78 -26.89
C LEU A 111 7.22 1.91 -27.94
N GLY A 112 6.66 3.09 -27.67
CA GLY A 112 6.74 4.23 -28.58
C GLY A 112 8.18 4.70 -28.82
N SER A 113 8.99 4.77 -27.77
CA SER A 113 10.41 5.11 -27.88
C SER A 113 11.23 4.04 -28.61
N GLY A 114 10.95 2.75 -28.39
CA GLY A 114 11.56 1.65 -29.13
C GLY A 114 11.23 1.67 -30.62
N MET A 115 9.96 1.88 -30.97
CA MET A 115 9.54 2.01 -32.37
C MET A 115 10.17 3.23 -33.05
N ALA A 116 10.25 4.37 -32.36
CA ALA A 116 10.89 5.57 -32.87
C ALA A 116 12.39 5.32 -33.16
N ALA A 117 13.10 4.69 -32.22
CA ALA A 117 14.50 4.31 -32.41
C ALA A 117 14.69 3.34 -33.60
N GLN A 118 13.78 2.37 -33.77
CA GLN A 118 13.83 1.42 -34.90
C GLN A 118 13.61 2.11 -36.25
N ILE A 119 12.69 3.07 -36.33
CA ILE A 119 12.44 3.86 -37.54
C ILE A 119 13.68 4.69 -37.90
N ILE A 120 14.31 5.31 -36.90
CA ILE A 120 15.52 6.10 -37.07
C ILE A 120 16.68 5.22 -37.55
N ALA A 121 16.87 4.03 -36.96
CA ALA A 121 17.92 3.09 -37.35
C ALA A 121 17.76 2.61 -38.81
N LYS A 122 16.53 2.29 -39.23
CA LYS A 122 16.24 1.92 -40.62
C LYS A 122 16.51 3.05 -41.61
N ARG A 123 16.20 4.30 -41.27
CA ARG A 123 16.49 5.46 -42.13
C ARG A 123 17.99 5.76 -42.24
N LEU A 124 18.77 5.46 -41.21
CA LEU A 124 20.22 5.68 -41.19
C LEU A 124 21.03 4.49 -41.75
N SER A 125 20.38 3.41 -42.21
CA SER A 125 21.03 2.19 -42.72
C SER A 125 22.06 1.60 -41.75
N LEU A 126 21.77 1.67 -40.44
CA LEU A 126 22.63 1.04 -39.43
C LEU A 126 22.47 -0.50 -39.50
N PRO A 127 23.57 -1.26 -39.36
CA PRO A 127 23.50 -2.72 -39.39
C PRO A 127 22.62 -3.25 -38.26
N GLU A 128 21.77 -4.24 -38.55
CA GLU A 128 20.88 -4.84 -37.56
C GLU A 128 21.70 -5.57 -36.48
N THR A 129 21.47 -5.23 -35.21
CA THR A 129 22.01 -5.89 -34.01
C THR A 129 20.98 -6.83 -33.40
#